data_AF-A0A2G9LP07-F1
#
_entry.id   AF-A0A2G9LP07-F1
#
_cell.length_a   1.000
_cell.length_b   1.000
_cell.length_c   1.000
_cell.angle_alpha   90.00
_cell.angle_beta   90.00
_cell.angle_gamma   90.00
#
_symmetry.space_group_name_H-M   'P 1'
#
loop_
_entity.id
_entity.type
_entity.pdbx_description
1 polymer ?
#
loop_
_entity_poly.entity_id
_entity_poly.type
_entity_poly.pdbx_seq_one_letter_code
_entity_poly.pdbx_strand_id
1 'polypeptide(L)'
;MKRKIIRQGHNTLTITLPSAWVKKCDLHSGDEVEISETNKALVVSAQSNVSGSKVTLDVSGFSIPLIWKHVLSAYRAGYDEIIVRYNPRDSKRNFYTAFSYDTLAYINEKEELSTPELIQALVNRLVGVEIIDQKEAYCVIRELGETTYKEFNNALRRIFLIIKSMSEELIEAIDGSKTLLKRIHMEDTNLDRFEDFCIRVLNKRGYEDFRKTPTMHSIIFLLEMVGDEFKGLAAVLNQKTKVSAPMHKALEDISRMF
;
A
#
# COMPACT_ATOMS: atom_id res chain seq x y z
N MET A 1 -18.57 -26.96 -10.61
CA MET A 1 -18.63 -28.43 -10.40
C MET A 1 -18.90 -28.68 -8.92
N LYS A 2 -19.79 -29.62 -8.57
CA LYS A 2 -20.02 -29.99 -7.16
C LYS A 2 -19.31 -31.31 -6.86
N ARG A 3 -18.63 -31.40 -5.72
CA ARG A 3 -17.99 -32.62 -5.19
C ARG A 3 -18.65 -33.03 -3.89
N LYS A 4 -18.78 -34.32 -3.67
CA LYS A 4 -19.26 -34.85 -2.38
C LYS A 4 -18.08 -34.92 -1.42
N ILE A 5 -18.35 -34.62 -0.16
CA ILE A 5 -17.45 -34.92 0.94
C ILE A 5 -17.58 -36.41 1.25
N ILE A 6 -16.45 -37.11 1.30
CA ILE A 6 -16.38 -38.55 1.52
C ILE A 6 -15.73 -38.79 2.87
N ARG A 7 -16.36 -39.62 3.71
CA ARG A 7 -15.77 -40.02 4.99
C ARG A 7 -14.61 -40.97 4.73
N GLN A 8 -13.43 -40.64 5.25
CA GLN A 8 -12.25 -41.50 5.26
C GLN A 8 -11.86 -41.77 6.71
N GLY A 9 -12.02 -43.02 7.16
CA GLY A 9 -11.79 -43.37 8.56
C GLY A 9 -12.79 -42.73 9.54
N HIS A 10 -12.41 -42.66 10.82
CA HIS A 10 -13.36 -42.28 11.87
C HIS A 10 -13.64 -40.77 11.90
N ASN A 11 -12.60 -39.93 11.74
CA ASN A 11 -12.65 -38.48 11.96
C ASN A 11 -12.16 -37.65 10.76
N THR A 12 -11.89 -38.25 9.60
CA THR A 12 -11.35 -37.53 8.44
C THR A 12 -12.36 -37.50 7.30
N LEU A 13 -12.39 -36.37 6.60
CA LEU A 13 -13.23 -36.12 5.44
C LEU A 13 -12.32 -35.81 4.25
N THR A 14 -12.70 -36.27 3.06
CA THR A 14 -11.96 -36.02 1.82
C THR A 14 -12.87 -35.48 0.74
N ILE A 15 -12.27 -34.77 -0.22
CA ILE A 15 -12.91 -34.32 -1.45
C ILE A 15 -12.01 -34.71 -2.63
N THR A 16 -12.62 -35.00 -3.78
CA THR A 16 -11.87 -35.34 -4.99
C THR A 16 -11.53 -34.09 -5.80
N LEU A 17 -10.26 -33.93 -6.14
CA LEU A 17 -9.80 -32.83 -7.00
C LEU A 17 -10.28 -33.02 -8.46
N PRO A 18 -10.60 -31.95 -9.20
CA PRO A 18 -10.97 -32.07 -10.61
C PRO A 18 -9.81 -32.59 -11.45
N SER A 19 -10.01 -33.70 -12.17
CA SER A 19 -8.95 -34.34 -12.98
C SER A 19 -8.36 -33.42 -14.04
N ALA A 20 -9.15 -32.51 -14.62
CA ALA A 20 -8.64 -31.51 -15.56
C ALA A 20 -7.68 -30.51 -14.90
N TRP A 21 -7.94 -30.13 -13.64
CA TRP A 21 -7.06 -29.25 -12.87
C TRP A 21 -5.78 -29.98 -12.45
N VAL A 22 -5.90 -31.21 -11.95
CA VAL A 22 -4.77 -32.08 -11.61
C VAL A 22 -3.81 -32.24 -12.79
N LYS A 23 -4.34 -32.52 -13.99
CA LYS A 23 -3.55 -32.60 -15.23
C LYS A 23 -2.91 -31.26 -15.62
N LYS A 24 -3.65 -30.15 -15.47
CA LYS A 24 -3.14 -28.80 -15.78
C LYS A 24 -1.98 -28.41 -14.86
N CYS A 25 -2.02 -28.89 -13.62
CA CYS A 25 -1.01 -28.62 -12.59
C CYS A 25 0.09 -29.70 -12.52
N ASP A 26 0.06 -30.70 -13.42
CA ASP A 26 1.00 -31.83 -13.46
C ASP A 26 1.15 -32.57 -12.12
N LEU A 27 0.04 -32.73 -11.40
CA LEU A 27 0.01 -33.39 -10.10
C LEU A 27 -0.21 -34.91 -10.22
N HIS A 28 0.54 -35.65 -9.42
CA HIS A 28 0.57 -37.10 -9.33
C HIS A 28 0.14 -37.60 -7.94
N SER A 29 -0.14 -38.91 -7.82
CA SER A 29 -0.48 -39.51 -6.52
C SER A 29 0.72 -39.44 -5.58
N GLY A 30 0.53 -38.85 -4.41
CA GLY A 30 1.59 -38.63 -3.42
C GLY A 30 2.10 -37.19 -3.39
N ASP A 31 1.76 -36.37 -4.39
CA ASP A 31 2.07 -34.95 -4.38
C ASP A 31 1.23 -34.22 -3.34
N GLU A 32 1.85 -33.23 -2.68
CA GLU A 32 1.19 -32.37 -1.71
C GLU A 32 0.58 -31.13 -2.39
N VAL A 33 -0.54 -30.66 -1.84
CA VAL A 33 -1.18 -29.42 -2.26
C VAL A 33 -1.39 -28.54 -1.03
N GLU A 34 -1.23 -27.23 -1.20
CA GLU A 34 -1.51 -26.27 -0.14
C GLU A 34 -3.01 -25.97 -0.11
N ILE A 35 -3.58 -25.90 1.10
CA ILE A 35 -4.98 -25.53 1.31
C ILE A 35 -4.99 -24.31 2.22
N SER A 36 -5.47 -23.18 1.68
CA SER A 36 -5.74 -21.98 2.48
C SER A 36 -7.24 -21.78 2.65
N GLU A 37 -7.64 -21.40 3.86
CA GLU A 37 -9.03 -21.11 4.19
C GLU A 37 -9.31 -19.60 4.03
N THR A 38 -10.41 -19.27 3.38
CA THR A 38 -10.92 -17.90 3.29
C THR A 38 -12.42 -17.92 3.52
N ASN A 39 -12.83 -17.60 4.75
CA ASN A 39 -14.22 -17.63 5.26
C ASN A 39 -14.87 -19.01 5.23
N LYS A 40 -15.65 -19.28 4.18
CA LYS A 40 -16.36 -20.55 3.93
C LYS A 40 -15.88 -21.20 2.63
N ALA A 41 -14.74 -20.76 2.12
CA ALA A 41 -14.09 -21.28 0.93
C ALA A 41 -12.73 -21.88 1.31
N LEU A 42 -12.37 -22.94 0.59
CA LEU A 42 -11.01 -23.49 0.58
C LEU A 42 -10.40 -23.20 -0.79
N VAL A 43 -9.19 -22.66 -0.80
CA VAL A 43 -8.38 -22.49 -2.00
C VAL A 43 -7.31 -23.59 -1.99
N VAL A 44 -7.24 -24.36 -3.07
CA VAL A 44 -6.28 -25.46 -3.22
C VAL A 44 -5.27 -25.08 -4.28
N SER A 45 -3.98 -25.15 -3.93
CA SER A 45 -2.86 -24.74 -4.78
C SER A 45 -1.87 -25.88 -4.96
N ALA A 46 -1.39 -26.07 -6.20
CA ALA A 46 -0.56 -27.22 -6.60
C ALA A 46 0.93 -27.11 -6.21
N GLN A 47 1.38 -25.99 -5.65
CA GLN A 47 2.79 -25.78 -5.30
C GLN A 47 2.93 -25.58 -3.79
N SER A 48 3.72 -26.45 -3.15
CA SER A 48 4.37 -26.20 -1.86
C SER A 48 5.58 -25.28 -2.07
N ASN A 49 5.33 -24.06 -2.52
CA ASN A 49 6.23 -22.91 -2.45
C ASN A 49 5.59 -21.75 -3.19
N VAL A 50 4.95 -20.86 -2.46
CA VAL A 50 5.38 -19.48 -2.61
C VAL A 50 6.45 -19.28 -1.53
N SER A 51 7.68 -19.71 -1.82
CA SER A 51 8.81 -18.84 -1.44
C SER A 51 8.36 -17.48 -1.92
N GLY A 52 8.13 -16.57 -0.98
CA GLY A 52 7.40 -15.34 -1.19
C GLY A 52 7.58 -14.78 -2.61
N SER A 53 6.48 -14.41 -3.29
CA SER A 53 6.51 -14.01 -4.70
C SER A 53 7.60 -12.97 -4.90
N LYS A 54 8.54 -13.25 -5.81
CA LYS A 54 9.78 -12.48 -5.95
C LYS A 54 9.80 -11.75 -7.28
N VAL A 55 10.29 -10.51 -7.26
CA VAL A 55 10.55 -9.71 -8.47
C VAL A 55 11.94 -9.10 -8.42
N THR A 56 12.57 -8.96 -9.58
CA THR A 56 13.81 -8.20 -9.74
C THR A 56 13.54 -6.99 -10.63
N LEU A 57 13.88 -5.81 -10.14
CA LEU A 57 13.76 -4.53 -10.82
C LEU A 57 15.18 -4.04 -11.14
N ASP A 58 15.49 -3.79 -12.40
CA ASP A 58 16.69 -3.02 -12.76
C ASP A 58 16.29 -1.56 -12.94
N VAL A 59 16.83 -0.71 -12.08
CA VAL A 59 16.55 0.73 -12.07
C VAL A 59 17.78 1.57 -12.48
N SER A 60 18.78 0.93 -13.10
CA SER A 60 19.96 1.61 -13.62
C SER A 60 19.57 2.71 -14.61
N GLY A 61 20.07 3.93 -14.39
CA GLY A 61 19.73 5.08 -15.22
C GLY A 61 18.32 5.64 -15.04
N PHE A 62 17.47 5.07 -14.17
CA PHE A 62 16.11 5.57 -13.96
C PHE A 62 16.11 6.89 -13.20
N SER A 63 15.18 7.79 -13.54
CA SER A 63 14.94 8.99 -12.73
C SER A 63 14.31 8.62 -11.37
N ILE A 64 14.42 9.52 -10.40
CA ILE A 64 13.86 9.31 -9.04
C ILE A 64 12.36 8.94 -9.08
N PRO A 65 11.49 9.65 -9.83
CA PRO A 65 10.07 9.26 -9.92
C PRO A 65 9.86 7.88 -10.51
N LEU A 66 10.73 7.43 -11.42
CA LEU A 66 10.67 6.09 -11.99
C LEU A 66 11.09 5.03 -10.98
N ILE A 67 12.17 5.25 -10.21
CA ILE A 67 12.58 4.34 -9.14
C ILE A 67 11.43 4.20 -8.13
N TRP A 68 10.86 5.32 -7.67
CA TRP A 68 9.68 5.34 -6.78
C TRP A 68 8.55 4.48 -7.36
N LYS A 69 8.12 4.77 -8.60
CA LYS A 69 6.99 4.08 -9.23
C LYS A 69 7.22 2.58 -9.39
N HIS A 70 8.43 2.14 -9.74
CA HIS A 70 8.72 0.71 -9.94
C HIS A 70 8.74 -0.05 -8.61
N VAL A 71 9.41 0.50 -7.60
CA VAL A 71 9.45 -0.11 -6.25
C VAL A 71 8.04 -0.14 -5.65
N LEU A 72 7.30 0.97 -5.73
CA LEU A 72 5.93 1.04 -5.22
C LEU A 72 4.98 0.11 -5.97
N SER A 73 5.09 0.02 -7.30
CA SER A 73 4.27 -0.89 -8.09
C SER A 73 4.54 -2.35 -7.73
N ALA A 74 5.80 -2.73 -7.50
CA ALA A 74 6.14 -4.08 -7.04
C ALA A 74 5.58 -4.34 -5.63
N TYR A 75 5.67 -3.37 -4.73
CA TYR A 75 5.07 -3.48 -3.40
C TYR A 75 3.55 -3.64 -3.46
N ARG A 76 2.84 -2.76 -4.19
CA ARG A 76 1.39 -2.80 -4.38
C ARG A 76 0.95 -4.08 -5.09
N ALA A 77 1.77 -4.66 -5.98
CA ALA A 77 1.46 -5.92 -6.64
C ALA A 77 1.47 -7.14 -5.69
N GLY A 78 1.97 -6.99 -4.46
CA GLY A 78 1.97 -8.06 -3.45
C GLY A 78 3.22 -8.91 -3.41
N TYR A 79 4.32 -8.50 -4.07
CA TYR A 79 5.59 -9.24 -4.01
C TYR A 79 6.17 -9.27 -2.59
N ASP A 80 6.65 -10.42 -2.16
CA ASP A 80 7.21 -10.65 -0.83
C ASP A 80 8.70 -10.36 -0.78
N GLU A 81 9.37 -10.47 -1.93
CA GLU A 81 10.76 -10.07 -2.11
C GLU A 81 10.91 -9.23 -3.37
N ILE A 82 11.46 -8.02 -3.21
CA ILE A 82 11.75 -7.10 -4.29
C ILE A 82 13.26 -6.87 -4.30
N ILE A 83 13.94 -7.42 -5.30
CA ILE A 83 15.35 -7.13 -5.55
C ILE A 83 15.43 -5.91 -6.45
N VAL A 84 16.08 -4.86 -5.98
CA VAL A 84 16.33 -3.65 -6.77
C VAL A 84 17.80 -3.61 -7.15
N ARG A 85 18.10 -3.75 -8.44
CA ARG A 85 19.44 -3.61 -9.01
C ARG A 85 19.62 -2.18 -9.53
N TYR A 86 20.78 -1.62 -9.28
CA TYR A 86 21.12 -0.27 -9.71
C TYR A 86 22.60 -0.16 -10.03
N ASN A 87 22.96 0.82 -10.87
CA ASN A 87 24.35 1.11 -11.18
C ASN A 87 24.96 2.00 -10.08
N PRO A 88 26.03 1.56 -9.38
CA PRO A 88 26.67 2.36 -8.33
C PRO A 88 27.25 3.68 -8.84
N ARG A 89 27.51 3.77 -10.15
CA ARG A 89 28.04 4.97 -10.81
C ARG A 89 26.97 5.94 -11.28
N ASP A 90 25.70 5.62 -11.06
CA ASP A 90 24.62 6.58 -11.33
C ASP A 90 24.87 7.84 -10.51
N SER A 91 24.93 8.99 -11.20
CA SER A 91 25.15 10.28 -10.55
C SER A 91 24.10 10.52 -9.48
N LYS A 92 24.48 11.20 -8.39
CA LYS A 92 23.50 11.69 -7.42
C LYS A 92 22.46 12.53 -8.15
N ARG A 93 21.19 12.35 -7.80
CA ARG A 93 20.08 12.97 -8.52
C ARG A 93 19.42 13.97 -7.58
N ASN A 94 19.06 15.14 -8.12
CA ASN A 94 18.26 16.11 -7.39
C ASN A 94 16.95 15.45 -6.96
N PHE A 95 16.75 15.33 -5.65
CA PHE A 95 15.55 14.78 -5.06
C PHE A 95 14.41 15.78 -5.18
N TYR A 96 13.85 15.90 -6.39
CA TYR A 96 12.48 16.36 -6.54
C TYR A 96 11.60 15.22 -6.09
N THR A 97 11.39 15.17 -4.79
CA THR A 97 10.40 14.30 -4.19
C THR A 97 9.07 14.40 -4.94
N ALA A 98 8.48 13.29 -5.35
CA ALA A 98 7.01 13.26 -5.48
C ALA A 98 6.33 13.62 -4.14
N PHE A 99 7.08 13.55 -3.03
CA PHE A 99 6.80 14.08 -1.69
C PHE A 99 6.73 15.62 -1.57
N SER A 100 6.88 16.41 -2.66
CA SER A 100 6.80 17.87 -2.64
C SER A 100 5.69 18.43 -3.53
N TYR A 101 4.56 17.74 -3.65
CA TYR A 101 3.38 18.47 -4.12
C TYR A 101 2.77 19.37 -3.05
N ASP A 102 3.16 19.29 -1.76
CA ASP A 102 3.08 20.46 -0.85
C ASP A 102 3.71 20.28 0.55
N THR A 103 3.94 19.05 1.03
CA THR A 103 4.43 18.83 2.41
C THR A 103 5.83 19.42 2.68
N LEU A 104 6.63 19.58 1.63
CA LEU A 104 8.07 19.86 1.71
C LEU A 104 8.49 21.26 1.26
N ALA A 105 7.58 22.22 1.11
CA ALA A 105 7.96 23.65 1.11
C ALA A 105 8.72 24.06 2.41
N TYR A 106 8.77 23.18 3.42
CA TYR A 106 9.50 23.34 4.68
C TYR A 106 10.89 22.66 4.73
N ILE A 107 11.25 21.78 3.79
CA ILE A 107 12.63 21.29 3.67
C ILE A 107 13.26 22.04 2.50
N ASN A 108 13.87 23.17 2.83
CA ASN A 108 14.47 24.12 1.89
C ASN A 108 15.81 23.63 1.32
N GLU A 109 16.15 22.37 1.53
CA GLU A 109 17.44 21.81 1.13
C GLU A 109 17.21 20.78 0.02
N LYS A 110 17.66 21.14 -1.18
CA LYS A 110 17.86 20.21 -2.29
C LYS A 110 18.95 19.24 -1.87
N GLU A 111 18.59 18.21 -1.13
CA GLU A 111 19.54 17.18 -0.75
C GLU A 111 19.69 16.21 -1.92
N GLU A 112 20.94 16.02 -2.36
CA GLU A 112 21.29 15.07 -3.40
C GLU A 112 21.38 13.66 -2.80
N LEU A 113 20.34 12.86 -3.00
CA LEU A 113 20.32 11.46 -2.58
C LEU A 113 20.93 10.55 -3.65
N SER A 114 21.73 9.58 -3.19
CA SER A 114 22.12 8.42 -3.98
C SER A 114 20.94 7.45 -4.17
N THR A 115 21.04 6.54 -5.14
CA THR A 115 20.01 5.51 -5.37
C THR A 115 19.71 4.65 -4.13
N PRO A 116 20.70 4.18 -3.34
CA PRO A 116 20.42 3.45 -2.11
C PRO A 116 19.70 4.28 -1.04
N GLU A 117 20.11 5.54 -0.83
CA GLU A 117 19.44 6.45 0.14
C GLU A 117 18.00 6.73 -0.26
N LEU A 118 17.75 6.90 -1.55
CA LEU A 118 16.41 7.00 -2.10
C LEU A 118 15.60 5.74 -1.77
N ILE A 119 16.10 4.56 -2.11
CA ILE A 119 15.37 3.31 -1.88
C ILE A 119 15.10 3.12 -0.38
N GLN A 120 16.03 3.49 0.50
CA GLN A 120 15.78 3.49 1.95
C GLN A 120 14.62 4.42 2.34
N ALA A 121 14.60 5.65 1.82
CA ALA A 121 13.50 6.59 2.08
C ALA A 121 12.14 6.10 1.53
N LEU A 122 12.14 5.41 0.38
CA LEU A 122 10.96 4.73 -0.17
C LEU A 122 10.45 3.66 0.79
N VAL A 123 11.33 2.72 1.17
CA VAL A 123 10.96 1.54 1.96
C VAL A 123 10.46 1.95 3.34
N ASN A 124 11.03 2.98 3.96
CA ASN A 124 10.56 3.51 5.24
C ASN A 124 9.08 3.96 5.23
N ARG A 125 8.49 4.18 4.05
CA ARG A 125 7.05 4.48 3.88
C ARG A 125 6.18 3.24 3.73
N LEU A 126 6.75 2.13 3.26
CA LEU A 126 6.01 0.92 2.97
C LEU A 126 5.78 0.11 4.25
N VAL A 127 4.52 -0.23 4.54
CA VAL A 127 4.19 -0.99 5.75
C VAL A 127 4.50 -2.47 5.56
N GLY A 128 5.20 -3.07 6.51
CA GLY A 128 5.40 -4.52 6.61
C GLY A 128 6.57 -5.09 5.80
N VAL A 129 7.39 -4.24 5.17
CA VAL A 129 8.58 -4.64 4.42
C VAL A 129 9.81 -3.88 4.90
N GLU A 130 10.98 -4.50 4.83
CA GLU A 130 12.25 -3.87 5.19
C GLU A 130 13.37 -4.24 4.22
N ILE A 131 14.42 -3.40 4.16
CA ILE A 131 15.66 -3.75 3.45
C ILE A 131 16.45 -4.72 4.32
N ILE A 132 16.64 -5.94 3.81
CA ILE A 132 17.30 -7.04 4.54
C ILE A 132 18.73 -7.33 4.06
N ASP A 133 19.08 -6.88 2.85
CA ASP A 133 20.43 -6.95 2.31
C ASP A 133 20.64 -5.77 1.38
N GLN A 134 21.83 -5.17 1.48
CA GLN A 134 22.24 -4.06 0.65
C GLN A 134 23.71 -4.23 0.30
N LYS A 135 24.02 -4.20 -0.99
CA LYS A 135 25.36 -4.23 -1.57
C LYS A 135 25.54 -3.03 -2.50
N GLU A 136 26.73 -2.92 -3.08
CA GLU A 136 27.09 -1.79 -3.95
C GLU A 136 26.13 -1.60 -5.14
N ALA A 137 25.64 -2.69 -5.76
CA ALA A 137 24.85 -2.66 -6.99
C ALA A 137 23.41 -3.19 -6.83
N TYR A 138 22.98 -3.51 -5.61
CA TYR A 138 21.61 -3.96 -5.36
C TYR A 138 21.18 -3.83 -3.90
N CYS A 139 19.87 -3.82 -3.66
CA CYS A 139 19.29 -4.10 -2.36
C CYS A 139 18.13 -5.09 -2.47
N VAL A 140 17.80 -5.74 -1.35
CA VAL A 140 16.71 -6.71 -1.23
C VAL A 140 15.73 -6.19 -0.19
N ILE A 141 14.50 -5.92 -0.64
CA ILE A 141 13.38 -5.54 0.21
C ILE A 141 12.56 -6.81 0.44
N ARG A 142 12.24 -7.14 1.69
CA ARG A 142 11.48 -8.35 2.03
C ARG A 142 10.37 -8.05 3.03
N GLU A 143 9.24 -8.73 2.85
CA GLU A 143 8.15 -8.76 3.82
C GLU A 143 8.62 -9.42 5.14
N LEU A 144 8.31 -8.77 6.26
CA LEU A 144 8.72 -9.23 7.58
C LEU A 144 7.73 -10.17 8.25
N GLY A 145 6.46 -10.12 7.87
CA GLY A 145 5.39 -10.87 8.52
C GLY A 145 4.21 -11.11 7.61
N GLU A 146 3.46 -12.15 7.92
CA GLU A 146 2.27 -12.50 7.15
C GLU A 146 1.21 -11.40 7.26
N THR A 147 0.72 -10.92 6.12
CA THR A 147 -0.35 -9.93 6.08
C THR A 147 -1.73 -10.59 6.16
N THR A 148 -2.58 -10.16 7.08
CA THR A 148 -3.90 -10.75 7.36
C THR A 148 -5.04 -9.77 7.05
N TYR A 149 -6.28 -10.30 6.96
CA TYR A 149 -7.48 -9.46 6.87
C TYR A 149 -7.67 -8.54 8.08
N LYS A 150 -7.14 -8.93 9.25
CA LYS A 150 -7.18 -8.10 10.46
C LYS A 150 -6.30 -6.87 10.29
N GLU A 151 -5.07 -7.01 9.79
CA GLU A 151 -4.23 -5.84 9.52
C GLU A 151 -4.84 -4.95 8.42
N PHE A 152 -5.43 -5.53 7.38
CA PHE A 152 -6.16 -4.76 6.35
C PHE A 152 -7.28 -3.91 6.97
N ASN A 153 -8.16 -4.51 7.77
CA ASN A 153 -9.25 -3.79 8.42
C ASN A 153 -8.75 -2.70 9.38
N ASN A 154 -7.64 -2.96 10.09
CA ASN A 154 -7.00 -1.97 10.93
C ASN A 154 -6.47 -0.78 10.12
N ALA A 155 -5.78 -1.04 9.00
CA ALA A 155 -5.27 0.00 8.12
C ALA A 155 -6.40 0.81 7.49
N LEU A 156 -7.45 0.15 6.98
CA LEU A 156 -8.64 0.83 6.45
C LEU A 156 -9.29 1.73 7.51
N ARG A 157 -9.46 1.24 8.74
CA ARG A 157 -9.95 2.07 9.85
C ARG A 157 -9.05 3.28 10.13
N ARG A 158 -7.73 3.13 10.03
CA ARG A 158 -6.79 4.24 10.19
C ARG A 158 -6.98 5.31 9.11
N ILE A 159 -7.20 4.93 7.85
CA ILE A 159 -7.51 5.87 6.77
C ILE A 159 -8.72 6.75 7.14
N PHE A 160 -9.83 6.15 7.56
CA PHE A 160 -11.02 6.91 8.00
C PHE A 160 -10.74 7.87 9.16
N LEU A 161 -9.99 7.42 10.17
CA LEU A 161 -9.65 8.26 11.32
C LEU A 161 -8.73 9.42 10.95
N ILE A 162 -7.79 9.20 10.01
CA ILE A 162 -6.91 10.26 9.50
C ILE A 162 -7.73 11.29 8.73
N ILE A 163 -8.60 10.86 7.81
CA ILE A 163 -9.47 11.78 7.05
C ILE A 163 -10.35 12.62 7.98
N LYS A 164 -10.90 12.00 9.03
CA LYS A 164 -11.66 12.71 10.06
C LYS A 164 -10.80 13.75 10.78
N SER A 165 -9.59 13.37 11.22
CA SER A 165 -8.61 14.27 11.84
C SER A 165 -8.29 15.46 10.94
N MET A 166 -7.94 15.21 9.67
CA MET A 166 -7.64 16.23 8.68
C MET A 166 -8.81 17.21 8.52
N SER A 167 -10.05 16.72 8.51
CA SER A 167 -11.24 17.57 8.41
C SER A 167 -11.43 18.51 9.62
N GLU A 168 -11.21 17.99 10.83
CA GLU A 168 -11.33 18.74 12.08
C GLU A 168 -10.22 19.79 12.19
N GLU A 169 -8.97 19.39 11.91
CA GLU A 169 -7.82 20.27 11.91
C GLU A 169 -7.92 21.37 10.85
N LEU A 170 -8.49 21.07 9.69
CA LEU A 170 -8.69 22.06 8.63
C LEU A 170 -9.62 23.18 9.09
N ILE A 171 -10.72 22.85 9.79
CA ILE A 171 -11.64 23.85 10.35
C ILE A 171 -10.94 24.73 11.38
N GLU A 172 -10.23 24.10 12.32
CA GLU A 172 -9.47 24.83 13.34
C GLU A 172 -8.38 25.72 12.72
N ALA A 173 -7.81 25.29 11.60
CA ALA A 173 -6.77 26.03 10.90
C ALA A 173 -7.29 27.20 10.06
N ILE A 174 -8.60 27.31 9.80
CA ILE A 174 -9.19 28.40 8.99
C ILE A 174 -8.80 29.78 9.54
N ASP A 175 -8.70 29.92 10.87
CA ASP A 175 -8.34 31.17 11.53
C ASP A 175 -6.83 31.51 11.46
N GLY A 176 -6.05 30.73 10.69
CA GLY A 176 -4.68 31.06 10.29
C GLY A 176 -3.58 30.26 11.00
N SER A 177 -3.89 29.11 11.59
CA SER A 177 -2.90 28.29 12.29
C SER A 177 -2.00 27.50 11.32
N LYS A 178 -0.85 28.08 10.96
CA LYS A 178 0.15 27.44 10.07
C LYS A 178 0.64 26.08 10.59
N THR A 179 0.69 25.89 11.91
CA THR A 179 1.11 24.64 12.53
C THR A 179 0.13 23.50 12.23
N LEU A 180 -1.19 23.79 12.29
CA LEU A 180 -2.22 22.81 11.95
C LEU A 180 -2.20 22.50 10.45
N LEU A 181 -2.08 23.51 9.60
CA LEU A 181 -1.95 23.30 8.15
C LEU A 181 -0.77 22.39 7.80
N LYS A 182 0.39 22.58 8.44
CA LYS A 182 1.55 21.69 8.27
C LYS A 182 1.26 20.26 8.73
N ARG A 183 0.48 20.08 9.79
CA ARG A 183 0.14 18.76 10.31
C ARG A 183 -0.76 18.00 9.35
N ILE A 184 -1.75 18.65 8.72
CA ILE A 184 -2.59 18.05 7.67
C ILE A 184 -1.74 17.45 6.55
N HIS A 185 -0.69 18.15 6.10
CA HIS A 185 0.23 17.60 5.10
C HIS A 185 1.02 16.37 5.59
N MET A 186 1.32 16.27 6.88
CA MET A 186 1.96 15.09 7.46
C MET A 186 0.99 13.91 7.60
N GLU A 187 -0.26 14.20 7.94
CA GLU A 187 -1.34 13.21 8.04
C GLU A 187 -1.65 12.57 6.69
N ASP A 188 -1.68 13.37 5.62
CA ASP A 188 -1.79 12.92 4.23
C ASP A 188 -0.73 11.88 3.86
N THR A 189 0.54 12.14 4.23
CA THR A 189 1.60 11.15 4.06
C THR A 189 1.34 9.84 4.80
N ASN A 190 0.68 9.86 5.95
CA ASN A 190 0.28 8.63 6.63
C ASN A 190 -0.89 7.94 5.94
N LEU A 191 -1.81 8.72 5.35
CA LEU A 191 -2.92 8.22 4.55
C LEU A 191 -2.41 7.41 3.36
N ASP A 192 -1.50 7.98 2.55
CA ASP A 192 -0.81 7.30 1.43
C ASP A 192 -0.26 5.93 1.85
N ARG A 193 0.41 5.88 3.00
CA ARG A 193 1.08 4.65 3.50
C ARG A 193 0.06 3.56 3.80
N PHE A 194 -1.08 3.93 4.38
CA PHE A 194 -2.15 2.97 4.64
C PHE A 194 -2.89 2.60 3.37
N GLU A 195 -3.05 3.52 2.42
CA GLU A 195 -3.61 3.25 1.08
C GLU A 195 -2.77 2.18 0.37
N ASP A 196 -1.47 2.44 0.25
CA ASP A 196 -0.47 1.54 -0.34
C ASP A 196 -0.54 0.13 0.25
N PHE A 197 -0.58 0.04 1.58
CA PHE A 197 -0.69 -1.22 2.30
C PHE A 197 -2.01 -1.93 2.01
N CYS A 198 -3.14 -1.21 2.03
CA CYS A 198 -4.44 -1.79 1.73
C CYS A 198 -4.48 -2.36 0.30
N ILE A 199 -3.97 -1.61 -0.68
CA ILE A 199 -3.89 -2.04 -2.08
C ILE A 199 -3.00 -3.27 -2.22
N ARG A 200 -1.86 -3.32 -1.51
CA ARG A 200 -1.00 -4.50 -1.44
C ARG A 200 -1.77 -5.73 -0.94
N VAL A 201 -2.52 -5.62 0.15
CA VAL A 201 -3.27 -6.76 0.69
C VAL A 201 -4.31 -7.25 -0.32
N LEU A 202 -5.06 -6.33 -0.93
CA LEU A 202 -6.09 -6.68 -1.91
C LEU A 202 -5.50 -7.35 -3.15
N ASN A 203 -4.35 -6.90 -3.64
CA ASN A 203 -3.70 -7.54 -4.78
C ASN A 203 -3.11 -8.92 -4.43
N LYS A 204 -2.62 -9.08 -3.19
CA LYS A 204 -2.02 -10.34 -2.73
C LYS A 204 -3.05 -11.41 -2.38
N ARG A 205 -4.19 -11.04 -1.77
CA ARG A 205 -5.15 -11.99 -1.19
C ARG A 205 -6.60 -11.78 -1.62
N GLY A 206 -6.92 -10.65 -2.26
CA GLY A 206 -8.28 -10.18 -2.42
C GLY A 206 -8.88 -9.68 -1.10
N TYR A 207 -10.14 -9.25 -1.16
CA TYR A 207 -10.94 -8.96 0.04
C TYR A 207 -11.60 -10.24 0.58
N GLU A 208 -12.05 -10.20 1.85
CA GLU A 208 -12.73 -11.30 2.53
C GLU A 208 -13.87 -11.89 1.65
N ASP A 209 -14.80 -11.06 1.18
CA ASP A 209 -15.63 -11.42 0.02
C ASP A 209 -14.88 -11.04 -1.26
N PHE A 210 -14.26 -12.02 -1.91
CA PHE A 210 -13.44 -11.82 -3.10
C PHE A 210 -14.14 -11.00 -4.21
N ARG A 211 -15.47 -11.13 -4.35
CA ARG A 211 -16.25 -10.38 -5.36
C ARG A 211 -16.27 -8.88 -5.10
N LYS A 212 -16.05 -8.47 -3.84
CA LYS A 212 -15.98 -7.06 -3.44
C LYS A 212 -14.57 -6.49 -3.56
N THR A 213 -13.55 -7.27 -3.94
CA THR A 213 -12.17 -6.77 -4.11
C THR A 213 -12.11 -5.53 -5.02
N PRO A 214 -12.74 -5.49 -6.21
CA PRO A 214 -12.73 -4.29 -7.04
C PRO A 214 -13.41 -3.10 -6.38
N THR A 215 -14.53 -3.33 -5.69
CA THR A 215 -15.24 -2.29 -4.92
C THR A 215 -14.37 -1.73 -3.81
N MET A 216 -13.62 -2.59 -3.11
CA MET A 216 -12.71 -2.16 -2.05
C MET A 216 -11.55 -1.32 -2.60
N HIS A 217 -10.99 -1.67 -3.76
CA HIS A 217 -10.03 -0.80 -4.46
C HIS A 217 -10.61 0.59 -4.72
N SER A 218 -11.84 0.65 -5.25
CA SER A 218 -12.51 1.93 -5.49
C SER A 218 -12.75 2.72 -4.21
N ILE A 219 -13.18 2.08 -3.12
CA ILE A 219 -13.38 2.75 -1.83
C ILE A 219 -12.06 3.34 -1.32
N ILE A 220 -10.99 2.56 -1.31
CA ILE A 220 -9.67 3.03 -0.84
C ILE A 220 -9.19 4.22 -1.67
N PHE A 221 -9.29 4.12 -3.00
CA PHE A 221 -8.94 5.22 -3.89
C PHE A 221 -9.77 6.48 -3.64
N LEU A 222 -11.09 6.35 -3.43
CA LEU A 222 -11.94 7.50 -3.13
C LEU A 222 -11.61 8.13 -1.78
N LEU A 223 -11.21 7.34 -0.78
CA LEU A 223 -10.76 7.86 0.51
C LEU A 223 -9.45 8.64 0.38
N GLU A 224 -8.50 8.15 -0.40
CA GLU A 224 -7.27 8.87 -0.76
C GLU A 224 -7.60 10.21 -1.42
N MET A 225 -8.47 10.21 -2.44
CA MET A 225 -8.90 11.45 -3.09
C MET A 225 -9.47 12.48 -2.11
N VAL A 226 -10.24 12.04 -1.10
CA VAL A 226 -10.76 12.96 -0.06
C VAL A 226 -9.62 13.55 0.79
N GLY A 227 -8.62 12.75 1.15
CA GLY A 227 -7.42 13.22 1.86
C GLY A 227 -6.64 14.27 1.06
N ASP A 228 -6.40 13.99 -0.22
CA ASP A 228 -5.73 14.90 -1.15
C ASP A 228 -6.46 16.24 -1.28
N GLU A 229 -7.80 16.23 -1.30
CA GLU A 229 -8.61 17.47 -1.30
C GLU A 229 -8.41 18.28 0.00
N PHE A 230 -8.36 17.64 1.17
CA PHE A 230 -8.08 18.33 2.44
C PHE A 230 -6.68 18.96 2.46
N LYS A 231 -5.68 18.23 1.95
CA LYS A 231 -4.33 18.76 1.75
C LYS A 231 -4.29 19.95 0.78
N GLY A 232 -5.01 19.85 -0.34
CA GLY A 232 -5.14 20.94 -1.31
C GLY A 232 -5.76 22.18 -0.70
N LEU A 233 -6.82 22.01 0.10
CA LEU A 233 -7.44 23.11 0.85
C LEU A 233 -6.47 23.71 1.87
N ALA A 234 -5.72 22.88 2.61
CA ALA A 234 -4.73 23.36 3.56
C ALA A 234 -3.63 24.21 2.89
N ALA A 235 -3.16 23.80 1.71
CA ALA A 235 -2.20 24.57 0.92
C ALA A 235 -2.76 25.95 0.51
N VAL A 236 -4.02 26.00 0.06
CA VAL A 236 -4.70 27.25 -0.29
C VAL A 236 -4.85 28.17 0.93
N LEU A 237 -5.22 27.62 2.10
CA LEU A 237 -5.31 28.37 3.35
C LEU A 237 -3.95 28.93 3.79
N ASN A 238 -2.85 28.19 3.56
CA ASN A 238 -1.52 28.66 3.91
C ASN A 238 -1.08 29.90 3.10
N GLN A 239 -1.64 30.09 1.90
CA GLN A 239 -1.36 31.24 1.03
C GLN A 239 -2.32 32.42 1.22
N LYS A 240 -3.50 32.21 1.83
CA LYS A 240 -4.54 33.23 2.00
C LYS A 240 -4.59 33.77 3.42
N THR A 241 -4.85 35.07 3.55
CA THR A 241 -4.97 35.75 4.86
C THR A 241 -6.39 35.87 5.40
N LYS A 242 -7.43 35.67 4.58
CA LYS A 242 -8.84 35.67 5.00
C LYS A 242 -9.69 34.69 4.19
N VAL A 243 -10.54 33.96 4.89
CA VAL A 243 -11.52 33.01 4.33
C VAL A 243 -12.91 33.65 4.35
N SER A 244 -13.75 33.37 3.36
CA SER A 244 -15.10 33.92 3.27
C SER A 244 -16.09 33.13 4.14
N ALA A 245 -17.13 33.79 4.66
CA ALA A 245 -18.15 33.11 5.48
C ALA A 245 -18.84 31.90 4.78
N PRO A 246 -19.12 31.94 3.47
CA PRO A 246 -19.62 30.74 2.77
C PRO A 246 -18.63 29.57 2.79
N MET A 247 -17.33 29.83 2.71
CA MET A 247 -16.30 28.79 2.77
C MET A 247 -16.19 28.18 4.17
N HIS A 248 -16.28 29.00 5.24
CA HIS A 248 -16.38 28.47 6.62
C HIS A 248 -17.55 27.50 6.76
N LYS A 249 -18.74 27.92 6.32
CA LYS A 249 -19.94 27.07 6.40
C LYS A 249 -19.79 25.76 5.62
N ALA A 250 -19.21 25.82 4.42
CA ALA A 250 -18.97 24.62 3.62
C ALA A 250 -18.02 23.63 4.32
N LEU A 251 -16.94 24.13 4.95
CA LEU A 251 -16.00 23.30 5.69
C LEU A 251 -16.64 22.68 6.93
N GLU A 252 -17.45 23.44 7.68
CA GLU A 252 -18.25 22.91 8.79
C GLU A 252 -19.22 21.81 8.34
N ASP A 253 -19.92 22.02 7.22
CA ASP A 253 -20.86 21.03 6.68
C ASP A 253 -20.13 19.74 6.25
N ILE A 254 -18.94 19.86 5.65
CA ILE A 254 -18.09 18.71 5.28
C ILE A 254 -17.63 17.94 6.52
N SER A 255 -17.16 18.61 7.57
CA SER A 255 -16.69 17.91 8.78
C SER A 255 -17.82 17.15 9.48
N ARG A 256 -19.07 17.64 9.42
CA ARG A 256 -20.24 16.92 9.95
C ARG A 256 -20.60 15.64 9.18
N MET A 257 -20.03 15.42 8.00
CA MET A 257 -20.27 14.21 7.20
C MET A 257 -19.45 13.00 7.68
N PHE A 258 -18.44 13.22 8.53
CA PHE A 258 -17.54 12.19 9.08
C PHE A 258 -17.85 11.86 10.54
#